data_AF-A0A1F3TR24-F1
#
_entry.id   AF-A0A1F3TR24-F1
#
_cell.length_a   1.000
_cell.length_b   1.000
_cell.length_c   1.000
_cell.angle_alpha   90.00
_cell.angle_beta   90.00
_cell.angle_gamma   90.00
#
_symmetry.space_group_name_H-M   'P 1'
#
loop_
_entity.id
_entity.type
_entity.pdbx_description
1 polymer ?
#
loop_
_entity_poly.entity_id
_entity_poly.type
_entity_poly.pdbx_seq_one_letter_code
_entity_poly.pdbx_strand_id
1 'polypeptide(L)'
;MDYLDQLKSCWKEKNLLQFKIVCAQLIGALRDHHDRELELLFSKAPERGLQQGGPFCSYYFEFFMTNRPLKAAEYWIKKLTGKATIVQVPDAINIYFTNNSQLTIPLEEHLALGALAQALFENIEQAPSEILSEAFYYFEDLLKLNLKKEESCLWVLLQSIMEPQYLLSLRK
;
A
#
# COMPACT_ATOMS: atom_id res chain seq x y z
N MET A 1 8.30 12.09 -9.89
CA MET A 1 7.33 13.18 -9.71
C MET A 1 6.72 12.96 -8.34
N ASP A 2 6.80 13.91 -7.41
CA ASP A 2 6.29 13.70 -6.04
C ASP A 2 4.77 13.95 -6.02
N TYR A 3 3.98 12.88 -6.06
CA TYR A 3 2.51 12.96 -6.04
C TYR A 3 1.99 13.50 -4.70
N LEU A 4 2.69 13.23 -3.59
CA LEU A 4 2.27 13.67 -2.26
C LEU A 4 2.41 15.19 -2.12
N ASP A 5 3.51 15.75 -2.59
CA ASP A 5 3.72 17.21 -2.58
C ASP A 5 2.67 17.92 -3.45
N GLN A 6 2.34 17.35 -4.61
CA GLN A 6 1.27 17.88 -5.47
C GLN A 6 -0.10 17.82 -4.78
N LEU A 7 -0.47 16.69 -4.16
CA LEU A 7 -1.73 16.55 -3.43
C LEU A 7 -1.85 17.56 -2.29
N LYS A 8 -0.76 17.78 -1.53
CA LYS A 8 -0.73 18.81 -0.47
C LYS A 8 -0.91 20.22 -1.02
N SER A 9 -0.25 20.56 -2.14
CA SER A 9 -0.43 21.88 -2.77
C SER A 9 -1.89 22.07 -3.19
N CYS A 10 -2.47 21.08 -3.87
CA CYS A 10 -3.86 21.12 -4.32
C CYS A 10 -4.83 21.28 -3.13
N TRP A 11 -4.58 20.56 -2.04
CA TRP A 11 -5.37 20.65 -0.82
C TRP A 11 -5.31 22.04 -0.19
N LYS A 12 -4.09 22.58 -0.03
CA LYS A 12 -3.86 23.93 0.52
C LYS A 12 -4.53 25.02 -0.31
N GLU A 13 -4.50 24.87 -1.63
CA GLU A 13 -5.12 25.79 -2.59
C GLU A 13 -6.63 25.58 -2.75
N LYS A 14 -7.20 24.55 -2.10
CA LYS A 14 -8.59 24.10 -2.26
C LYS A 14 -8.96 23.79 -3.73
N ASN A 15 -7.97 23.39 -4.53
CA ASN A 15 -8.15 23.02 -5.92
C ASN A 15 -8.57 21.54 -6.01
N LEU A 16 -9.87 21.28 -5.78
CA LEU A 16 -10.40 19.91 -5.74
C LEU A 16 -10.29 19.18 -7.09
N LEU A 17 -10.39 19.91 -8.21
CA LEU A 17 -10.25 19.33 -9.54
C LEU A 17 -8.82 18.79 -9.75
N GLN A 18 -7.81 19.62 -9.48
CA GLN A 18 -6.42 19.18 -9.60
C GLN A 18 -6.10 18.09 -8.58
N PHE A 19 -6.63 18.18 -7.36
CA PHE A 19 -6.47 17.12 -6.35
C PHE A 19 -7.01 15.79 -6.89
N LYS A 20 -8.21 15.76 -7.46
CA LYS A 20 -8.79 14.55 -8.08
C LYS A 20 -7.90 13.98 -9.18
N ILE A 21 -7.35 14.82 -10.05
CA ILE A 21 -6.46 14.40 -11.14
C ILE A 21 -5.20 13.75 -10.58
N VAL A 22 -4.51 14.40 -9.63
CA VAL A 22 -3.28 13.88 -9.03
C VAL A 22 -3.56 12.61 -8.24
N CYS A 23 -4.70 12.53 -7.55
CA CYS A 23 -5.12 11.35 -6.81
C CYS A 23 -5.36 10.16 -7.76
N ALA A 24 -6.05 10.37 -8.88
CA ALA A 24 -6.25 9.34 -9.90
C ALA A 24 -4.92 8.86 -10.50
N GLN A 25 -3.98 9.76 -10.74
CA GLN A 25 -2.63 9.40 -11.22
C GLN A 25 -1.86 8.57 -10.20
N LEU A 26 -1.93 8.95 -8.91
CA LEU A 26 -1.29 8.19 -7.83
C LEU A 26 -1.92 6.80 -7.69
N ILE A 27 -3.25 6.68 -7.76
CA ILE A 27 -3.95 5.39 -7.76
C ILE A 27 -3.47 4.52 -8.91
N GLY A 28 -3.39 5.08 -10.12
CA GLY A 28 -2.86 4.36 -11.28
C GLY A 28 -1.43 3.87 -11.06
N ALA A 29 -0.55 4.75 -10.60
CA ALA A 29 0.86 4.41 -10.32
C ALA A 29 1.01 3.33 -9.23
N LEU A 30 0.24 3.43 -8.14
CA LEU A 30 0.24 2.42 -7.07
C LEU A 30 -0.28 1.08 -7.57
N ARG A 31 -1.38 1.08 -8.34
CA ARG A 31 -1.95 -0.15 -8.89
C ARG A 31 -0.96 -0.83 -9.82
N ASP A 32 -0.38 -0.08 -10.77
CA ASP A 32 0.57 -0.63 -11.73
C ASP A 32 1.86 -1.14 -11.02
N HIS A 33 2.32 -0.47 -9.96
CA HIS A 33 3.43 -0.94 -9.12
C HIS A 33 3.07 -2.23 -8.37
N HIS A 34 2.00 -2.22 -7.58
CA HIS A 34 1.60 -3.36 -6.76
C HIS A 34 1.20 -4.59 -7.60
N ASP A 35 0.52 -4.40 -8.73
CA ASP A 35 0.16 -5.50 -9.64
C ASP A 35 1.41 -6.17 -10.21
N ARG A 36 2.44 -5.39 -10.51
CA ARG A 36 3.72 -5.92 -11.00
C ARG A 36 4.50 -6.63 -9.91
N GLU A 37 4.52 -6.12 -8.69
CA GLU A 37 5.09 -6.86 -7.57
C GLU A 37 4.30 -8.15 -7.30
N LEU A 38 2.98 -8.12 -7.39
CA LEU A 38 2.15 -9.31 -7.27
C LEU A 38 2.50 -10.37 -8.33
N GLU A 39 2.51 -9.97 -9.60
CA GLU A 39 2.74 -10.88 -10.73
C GLU A 39 4.19 -11.37 -10.78
N LEU A 40 5.16 -10.47 -10.62
CA LEU A 40 6.56 -10.78 -10.83
C LEU A 40 7.25 -11.19 -9.55
N LEU A 41 6.81 -10.76 -8.38
CA LEU A 41 7.46 -11.09 -7.12
C LEU A 41 6.65 -12.08 -6.30
N PHE A 42 5.51 -11.68 -5.76
CA PHE A 42 4.79 -12.46 -4.74
C PHE A 42 4.17 -13.74 -5.29
N SER A 43 3.77 -13.81 -6.57
CA SER A 43 3.25 -15.06 -7.14
C SER A 43 4.34 -16.12 -7.35
N LYS A 44 5.59 -15.71 -7.58
CA LYS A 44 6.75 -16.60 -7.88
C LYS A 44 7.69 -16.80 -6.69
N ALA A 45 7.49 -16.03 -5.63
CA ALA A 45 8.28 -16.04 -4.41
C ALA A 45 8.41 -17.42 -3.76
N PRO A 46 7.37 -18.26 -3.65
CA PRO A 46 7.49 -19.56 -2.98
C PRO A 46 8.43 -20.52 -3.73
N GLU A 47 8.37 -20.53 -5.07
CA GLU A 47 9.23 -21.32 -5.95
C GLU A 47 10.69 -20.86 -5.90
N ARG A 48 10.91 -19.61 -5.49
CA ARG A 48 12.22 -18.96 -5.41
C ARG A 48 12.78 -18.85 -3.99
N GLY A 49 12.19 -19.59 -3.05
CA GLY A 49 12.65 -19.64 -1.65
C GLY A 49 12.26 -18.42 -0.80
N LEU A 50 11.51 -17.47 -1.35
CA LEU A 50 10.97 -16.33 -0.61
C LEU A 50 9.68 -16.75 0.09
N GLN A 51 9.81 -17.41 1.23
CA GLN A 51 8.68 -17.86 2.07
C GLN A 51 8.47 -16.96 3.29
N GLN A 52 9.50 -16.23 3.69
CA GLN A 52 9.51 -15.35 4.86
C GLN A 52 10.22 -14.03 4.54
N GLY A 53 10.01 -13.04 5.39
CA GLY A 53 10.73 -11.77 5.35
C GLY A 53 12.17 -11.91 5.82
N GLY A 54 12.95 -10.84 5.62
CA GLY A 54 14.32 -10.74 6.12
C GLY A 54 14.36 -10.33 7.60
N PRO A 55 15.55 -10.26 8.23
CA PRO A 55 15.70 -9.92 9.65
C PRO A 55 15.05 -8.58 10.03
N PHE A 56 15.11 -7.58 9.15
CA PHE A 56 14.46 -6.28 9.35
C PHE A 56 12.94 -6.35 9.28
N CYS A 57 12.37 -7.34 8.59
CA CYS A 57 10.92 -7.52 8.51
C CYS A 57 10.36 -8.06 9.84
N SER A 58 11.16 -8.79 10.62
CA SER A 58 10.79 -9.20 11.99
C SER A 58 10.50 -8.01 12.91
N TYR A 59 11.31 -6.94 12.83
CA TYR A 59 11.08 -5.72 13.60
C TYR A 59 9.73 -5.06 13.26
N TYR A 60 9.38 -5.03 11.97
CA TYR A 60 8.10 -4.48 11.53
C TYR A 60 6.91 -5.41 11.80
N PHE A 61 7.16 -6.72 11.91
CA PHE A 61 6.11 -7.72 12.07
C PHE A 61 5.40 -7.62 13.42
N GLU A 62 6.13 -7.41 14.52
CA GLU A 62 5.49 -7.23 15.84
C GLU A 62 4.56 -6.02 15.85
N PHE A 63 5.01 -4.90 15.30
CA PHE A 63 4.19 -3.70 15.15
C PHE A 63 2.97 -3.98 14.27
N PHE A 64 3.16 -4.64 13.13
CA PHE A 64 2.11 -5.01 12.20
C PHE A 64 1.02 -5.89 12.83
N MET A 65 1.40 -6.85 13.68
CA MET A 65 0.44 -7.73 14.35
C MET A 65 -0.48 -6.97 15.30
N THR A 66 -0.01 -5.87 15.89
CA THR A 66 -0.83 -4.99 16.75
C THR A 66 -1.58 -3.92 15.95
N ASN A 67 -0.98 -3.41 14.87
CA ASN A 67 -1.49 -2.32 14.05
C ASN A 67 -1.58 -2.76 12.59
N ARG A 68 -2.67 -3.46 12.27
CA ARG A 68 -2.96 -4.01 10.94
C ARG A 68 -3.41 -2.89 9.99
N PRO A 69 -2.64 -2.57 8.92
CA PRO A 69 -2.96 -1.50 7.98
C PRO A 69 -4.36 -1.61 7.36
N LEU A 70 -4.83 -2.84 7.06
CA LEU A 70 -6.15 -3.04 6.49
C LEU A 70 -7.25 -2.63 7.46
N LYS A 71 -7.16 -3.00 8.74
CA LYS A 71 -8.18 -2.62 9.74
C LYS A 71 -8.26 -1.10 9.90
N ALA A 72 -7.12 -0.42 9.88
CA ALA A 72 -7.07 1.03 9.95
C ALA A 72 -7.61 1.68 8.66
N ALA A 73 -7.32 1.11 7.48
CA ALA A 73 -7.94 1.56 6.23
C ALA A 73 -9.46 1.37 6.23
N GLU A 74 -9.98 0.22 6.67
CA GLU A 74 -11.42 -0.06 6.79
C GLU A 74 -12.12 0.93 7.74
N TYR A 75 -11.46 1.33 8.83
CA TYR A 75 -11.94 2.38 9.71
C TYR A 75 -12.12 3.71 8.95
N TRP A 76 -11.12 4.15 8.19
CA TRP A 76 -11.19 5.40 7.43
C TRP A 76 -12.19 5.32 6.28
N ILE A 77 -12.25 4.20 5.56
CA ILE A 77 -13.25 3.96 4.50
C ILE A 77 -14.66 4.07 5.09
N LYS A 78 -14.90 3.51 6.27
CA LYS A 78 -16.20 3.65 6.95
C LYS A 78 -16.50 5.09 7.34
N LYS A 79 -15.51 5.86 7.76
CA LYS A 79 -15.67 7.30 8.08
C LYS A 79 -15.98 8.13 6.83
N LEU A 80 -15.33 7.82 5.70
CA LEU A 80 -15.54 8.51 4.43
C LEU A 80 -16.91 8.19 3.80
N THR A 81 -17.30 6.91 3.81
CA THR A 81 -18.46 6.41 3.06
C THR A 81 -19.73 6.24 3.90
N GLY A 82 -19.60 6.22 5.23
CA GLY A 82 -20.66 5.83 6.16
C GLY A 82 -20.98 4.33 6.16
N LYS A 83 -20.29 3.50 5.39
CA LYS A 83 -20.56 2.06 5.24
C LYS A 83 -19.37 1.24 5.70
N ALA A 84 -19.65 0.12 6.37
CA ALA A 84 -18.60 -0.86 6.65
C ALA A 84 -18.21 -1.55 5.33
N THR A 85 -16.91 -1.63 5.08
CA THR A 85 -16.33 -2.33 3.93
C THR A 85 -15.31 -3.33 4.46
N ILE A 86 -15.30 -4.53 3.87
CA ILE A 86 -14.28 -5.55 4.12
C ILE A 86 -13.45 -5.64 2.85
N VAL A 87 -12.16 -5.32 2.95
CA VAL A 87 -11.26 -5.45 1.81
C VAL A 87 -10.98 -6.93 1.59
N GLN A 88 -11.29 -7.44 0.40
CA GLN A 88 -11.07 -8.85 0.07
C GLN A 88 -9.60 -9.08 -0.24
N VAL A 89 -9.02 -10.11 0.35
CA VAL A 89 -7.66 -10.58 0.04
C VAL A 89 -7.74 -11.50 -1.19
N PRO A 90 -7.03 -11.21 -2.29
CA PRO A 90 -7.01 -12.07 -3.46
C PRO A 90 -6.47 -13.47 -3.16
N ASP A 91 -7.06 -14.49 -3.78
CA ASP A 91 -6.63 -15.89 -3.61
C ASP A 91 -5.16 -16.10 -3.92
N ALA A 92 -4.62 -15.39 -4.92
CA ALA A 92 -3.24 -15.46 -5.35
C ALA A 92 -2.22 -15.16 -4.23
N ILE A 93 -2.61 -14.40 -3.21
CA ILE A 93 -1.74 -14.05 -2.08
C ILE A 93 -2.22 -14.57 -0.73
N ASN A 94 -3.39 -15.22 -0.69
CA ASN A 94 -4.00 -15.68 0.55
C ASN A 94 -3.08 -16.65 1.33
N ILE A 95 -2.24 -17.41 0.62
CA ILE A 95 -1.25 -18.32 1.24
C ILE A 95 -0.31 -17.61 2.23
N TYR A 96 0.06 -16.35 1.97
CA TYR A 96 0.92 -15.58 2.87
C TYR A 96 0.19 -15.24 4.17
N PHE A 97 -1.10 -14.91 4.06
CA PHE A 97 -1.96 -14.58 5.20
C PHE A 97 -2.23 -15.82 6.06
N THR A 98 -2.56 -16.96 5.44
CA THR A 98 -2.84 -18.20 6.18
C THR A 98 -1.61 -18.74 6.89
N ASN A 99 -0.41 -18.54 6.33
CA ASN A 99 0.84 -19.04 6.89
C ASN A 99 1.49 -18.07 7.91
N ASN A 100 0.86 -16.93 8.22
CA ASN A 100 1.44 -15.86 9.03
C ASN A 100 2.85 -15.45 8.54
N SER A 101 3.04 -15.40 7.21
CA SER A 101 4.31 -14.99 6.62
C SER A 101 4.55 -13.51 6.91
N GLN A 102 5.80 -13.11 7.14
CA GLN A 102 6.13 -11.69 7.27
C GLN A 102 5.91 -10.90 5.96
N LEU A 103 5.77 -11.61 4.83
CA LEU A 103 5.42 -11.00 3.53
C LEU A 103 3.96 -10.51 3.50
N THR A 104 3.13 -10.82 4.50
CA THR A 104 1.81 -10.19 4.63
C THR A 104 1.91 -8.70 4.91
N ILE A 105 3.04 -8.21 5.45
CA ILE A 105 3.20 -6.78 5.75
C ILE A 105 3.06 -5.94 4.45
N PRO A 106 3.93 -6.08 3.43
CA PRO A 106 3.80 -5.29 2.22
C PRO A 106 2.48 -5.55 1.49
N LEU A 107 2.03 -6.81 1.43
CA LEU A 107 0.79 -7.18 0.76
C LEU A 107 -0.45 -6.52 1.39
N GLU A 108 -0.52 -6.48 2.72
CA GLU A 108 -1.61 -5.82 3.43
C GLU A 108 -1.55 -4.30 3.27
N GLU A 109 -0.35 -3.71 3.24
CA GLU A 109 -0.16 -2.29 2.95
C GLU A 109 -0.63 -1.93 1.54
N HIS A 110 -0.33 -2.76 0.54
CA HIS A 110 -0.81 -2.56 -0.84
C HIS A 110 -2.33 -2.55 -0.92
N LEU A 111 -2.99 -3.54 -0.30
CA LEU A 111 -4.45 -3.64 -0.26
C LEU A 111 -5.07 -2.43 0.46
N ALA A 112 -4.48 -2.03 1.60
CA ALA A 112 -4.93 -0.88 2.38
C ALA A 112 -4.78 0.44 1.60
N LEU A 113 -3.63 0.65 0.96
CA LEU A 113 -3.36 1.83 0.14
C LEU A 113 -4.32 1.92 -1.05
N GLY A 114 -4.50 0.82 -1.79
CA GLY A 114 -5.42 0.79 -2.94
C GLY A 114 -6.86 1.08 -2.53
N ALA A 115 -7.37 0.40 -1.50
CA ALA A 115 -8.74 0.58 -1.03
C ALA A 115 -8.99 1.99 -0.47
N LEU A 116 -8.06 2.53 0.32
CA LEU A 116 -8.19 3.86 0.89
C LEU A 116 -8.07 4.97 -0.16
N ALA A 117 -7.13 4.84 -1.11
CA ALA A 117 -6.98 5.81 -2.19
C ALA A 117 -8.25 5.88 -3.05
N GLN A 118 -8.84 4.72 -3.38
CA GLN A 118 -10.12 4.67 -4.10
C GLN A 118 -11.24 5.36 -3.32
N ALA A 119 -11.36 5.07 -2.02
CA ALA A 119 -12.38 5.70 -1.18
C ALA A 119 -12.20 7.23 -1.07
N LEU A 120 -10.95 7.70 -0.92
CA LEU A 120 -10.63 9.14 -0.93
C LEU A 120 -11.06 9.79 -2.24
N PHE A 121 -10.72 9.17 -3.39
CA PHE A 121 -11.06 9.68 -4.70
C PHE A 121 -12.58 9.80 -4.92
N GLU A 122 -13.33 8.75 -4.56
CA GLU A 122 -14.79 8.69 -4.77
C GLU A 122 -15.57 9.67 -3.87
N ASN A 123 -15.07 9.94 -2.66
CA ASN A 123 -15.80 10.69 -1.64
C ASN A 123 -15.28 12.11 -1.40
N ILE A 124 -14.27 12.57 -2.16
CA ILE A 124 -13.62 13.87 -1.96
C ILE A 124 -14.57 15.08 -1.96
N GLU A 125 -15.69 15.01 -2.68
CA GLU A 125 -16.69 16.09 -2.75
C GLU A 125 -17.79 15.98 -1.69
N GLN A 126 -17.93 14.81 -1.06
CA GLN A 126 -19.10 14.46 -0.23
C GLN A 126 -18.73 14.32 1.25
N ALA A 127 -17.51 13.86 1.54
CA ALA A 127 -17.04 13.66 2.90
C ALA A 127 -16.79 15.02 3.60
N PRO A 128 -17.05 15.12 4.91
CA PRO A 128 -16.64 16.28 5.70
C PRO A 128 -15.13 16.55 5.55
N SER A 129 -14.76 17.82 5.35
CA SER A 129 -13.37 18.22 5.08
C SER A 129 -12.38 17.77 6.17
N GLU A 130 -12.80 17.71 7.43
CA GLU A 130 -11.99 17.20 8.55
C GLU A 130 -11.70 15.70 8.39
N ILE A 131 -12.74 14.89 8.17
CA ILE A 131 -12.61 13.44 7.94
C ILE A 131 -11.73 13.16 6.72
N LEU A 132 -11.93 13.93 5.65
CA LEU A 132 -11.15 13.81 4.42
C LEU A 132 -9.67 14.14 4.66
N SER A 133 -9.38 15.18 5.47
CA SER A 133 -8.01 15.55 5.84
C SER A 133 -7.33 14.45 6.65
N GLU A 134 -7.99 13.94 7.69
CA GLU A 134 -7.43 12.90 8.55
C GLU A 134 -7.17 11.59 7.78
N ALA A 135 -8.12 11.18 6.95
CA ALA A 135 -7.96 10.01 6.08
C ALA A 135 -6.80 10.20 5.08
N PHE A 136 -6.63 11.41 4.52
CA PHE A 136 -5.51 11.72 3.64
C PHE A 136 -4.16 11.69 4.37
N TYR A 137 -4.06 12.23 5.59
CA TYR A 137 -2.83 12.15 6.38
C TYR A 137 -2.48 10.71 6.73
N TYR A 138 -3.46 9.89 7.11
CA TYR A 138 -3.23 8.47 7.34
C TYR A 138 -2.74 7.76 6.06
N PHE A 139 -3.37 8.03 4.92
CA PHE A 139 -2.93 7.50 3.62
C PHE A 139 -1.47 7.90 3.31
N GLU A 140 -1.12 9.16 3.52
CA GLU A 140 0.24 9.65 3.31
C GLU A 140 1.26 8.92 4.21
N ASP A 141 0.97 8.81 5.50
CA ASP A 141 1.86 8.13 6.46
C ASP A 141 2.02 6.66 6.13
N LEU A 142 0.94 5.99 5.73
CA LEU A 142 0.96 4.61 5.29
C LEU A 142 1.83 4.44 4.03
N LEU A 143 1.69 5.32 3.04
CA LEU A 143 2.48 5.26 1.81
C LEU A 143 3.97 5.45 2.09
N LYS A 144 4.34 6.44 2.92
CA LYS A 144 5.74 6.65 3.31
C LYS A 144 6.30 5.45 4.05
N LEU A 145 5.51 4.84 4.93
CA LEU A 145 5.93 3.67 5.68
C LEU A 145 6.14 2.46 4.76
N ASN A 146 5.22 2.23 3.83
CA ASN A 146 5.32 1.17 2.83
C ASN A 146 6.57 1.34 1.97
N LEU A 147 6.79 2.51 1.36
CA LEU A 147 7.99 2.80 0.56
C LEU A 147 9.28 2.60 1.37
N LYS A 148 9.31 3.05 2.63
CA LYS A 148 10.45 2.84 3.53
C LYS A 148 10.71 1.35 3.79
N LYS A 149 9.67 0.55 4.02
CA LYS A 149 9.79 -0.89 4.27
C LYS A 149 10.18 -1.66 3.01
N GLU A 150 9.67 -1.26 1.86
CA GLU A 150 10.06 -1.83 0.56
C GLU A 150 11.55 -1.61 0.32
N GLU A 151 12.05 -0.38 0.46
CA GLU A 151 13.47 -0.07 0.27
C GLU A 151 14.38 -0.72 1.32
N SER A 152 14.01 -0.66 2.61
CA SER A 152 14.89 -1.07 3.71
C SER A 152 14.80 -2.55 4.10
N CYS A 153 13.69 -3.23 3.78
CA CYS A 153 13.56 -4.67 4.04
C CYS A 153 13.36 -5.48 2.77
N LEU A 154 12.30 -5.22 1.99
CA LEU A 154 11.94 -6.08 0.87
C LEU A 154 13.07 -6.11 -0.16
N TRP A 155 13.50 -4.95 -0.65
CA TRP A 155 14.53 -4.86 -1.67
C TRP A 155 15.87 -5.47 -1.23
N VAL A 156 16.28 -5.22 0.02
CA VAL A 156 17.49 -5.81 0.61
C VAL A 156 17.38 -7.35 0.66
N LEU A 157 16.22 -7.88 1.04
CA LEU A 157 15.96 -9.32 1.04
C LEU A 157 16.05 -9.89 -0.39
N LEU A 158 15.39 -9.25 -1.36
CA LEU A 158 15.42 -9.69 -2.75
C LEU A 158 16.84 -9.74 -3.31
N GLN A 159 17.67 -8.74 -2.99
CA GLN A 159 19.09 -8.73 -3.35
C GLN A 159 19.90 -9.91 -2.78
N SER A 160 19.48 -10.46 -1.65
CA SER A 160 20.17 -11.57 -0.99
C SER A 160 19.77 -12.96 -1.52
N ILE A 161 18.62 -13.09 -2.19
CA ILE A 161 18.06 -14.39 -2.60
C ILE A 161 17.78 -14.50 -4.09
N MET A 162 17.77 -13.40 -4.84
CA MET A 162 17.43 -13.38 -6.26
C MET A 162 18.61 -13.03 -7.15
N GLU A 163 18.65 -13.67 -8.31
CA GLU A 163 19.61 -13.39 -9.36
C GLU A 163 19.51 -11.92 -9.85
N PRO A 164 20.64 -11.21 -10.07
CA PRO A 164 20.65 -9.79 -10.47
C PRO A 164 19.79 -9.48 -11.71
N GLN A 165 19.82 -10.37 -12.70
CA GLN A 165 19.02 -10.26 -13.94
C GLN A 165 17.50 -10.25 -13.66
N TYR A 166 17.06 -10.94 -12.61
CA TYR A 166 15.66 -10.94 -12.20
C TYR A 166 15.29 -9.63 -11.50
N LEU A 167 16.15 -9.13 -10.61
CA LEU A 167 15.95 -7.84 -9.94
C LEU A 167 15.84 -6.68 -10.93
N LEU A 168 16.61 -6.72 -12.02
CA LEU A 168 16.51 -5.72 -13.09
C LEU A 168 15.14 -5.74 -13.81
N SER A 169 14.46 -6.88 -13.84
CA SER A 169 13.11 -6.97 -14.41
C SER A 169 12.03 -6.35 -13.51
N LEU A 170 12.26 -6.30 -12.20
CA LEU A 170 11.35 -5.69 -11.22
C LEU A 170 11.43 -4.15 -11.20
N ARG A 171 12.54 -3.55 -11.68
CA ARG A 171 12.76 -2.09 -11.70
C ARG A 171 12.31 -1.35 -12.96
N LYS A 172 11.99 -2.08 -14.04
CA LYS A 172 11.46 -1.49 -15.28
C LYS A 172 10.03 -0.99 -15.07
#